data_AF-A0A3C1F5C3-F1
#
_entry.id   AF-A0A3C1F5C3-F1
#
_cell.length_a   1.000
_cell.length_b   1.000
_cell.length_c   1.000
_cell.angle_alpha   90.00
_cell.angle_beta   90.00
_cell.angle_gamma   90.00
#
_symmetry.space_group_name_H-M   'P 1'
#
loop_
_entity.id
_entity.type
_entity.pdbx_description
1 polymer ?
#
loop_
_entity_poly.entity_id
_entity_poly.type
_entity_poly.pdbx_seq_one_letter_code
_entity_poly.pdbx_strand_id
1 'polypeptide(L)'
;MSRLDYTWGLKTQDSRLKRKNRSSLGSRVSGFGSTQGFTLVEIMLVVIIIGVLAGMVLPRFAGRTEQAKMARARVDVAAIGTALDLHELDLGSYPKKLEELVLASAPSGVDESVWHGPYLKKGLPKDPWGRDYQYECLGEPCADYKLFSIGPNGTNDGGKGDDVTSWE
;
A
#
# COMPACT_ATOMS: atom_id res chain seq x y z
N MET A 1 -36.88 12.18 47.85
CA MET A 1 -37.44 12.35 49.21
C MET A 1 -38.63 11.43 49.32
N SER A 2 -38.60 10.48 50.27
CA SER A 2 -39.73 9.67 50.77
C SER A 2 -40.46 8.76 49.77
N ARG A 3 -40.93 7.56 50.10
CA ARG A 3 -40.80 6.56 51.17
C ARG A 3 -41.98 5.62 50.86
N LEU A 4 -41.74 4.30 50.85
CA LEU A 4 -42.71 3.26 51.29
C LEU A 4 -43.92 3.05 50.34
N ASP A 5 -44.47 1.86 50.12
CA ASP A 5 -45.02 0.91 51.09
C ASP A 5 -44.90 -0.55 50.54
N TYR A 6 -44.39 -1.52 51.30
CA TYR A 6 -45.13 -2.48 52.14
C TYR A 6 -46.24 -3.24 51.38
N THR A 7 -46.42 -4.56 51.42
CA THR A 7 -46.46 -5.48 52.56
C THR A 7 -46.52 -6.93 52.03
N TRP A 8 -46.11 -7.86 52.89
CA TRP A 8 -46.18 -9.31 52.76
C TRP A 8 -47.61 -9.87 52.83
N GLY A 9 -47.84 -11.06 52.25
CA GLY A 9 -49.09 -11.82 52.41
C GLY A 9 -48.91 -13.33 52.24
N LEU A 10 -48.87 -14.03 53.37
CA LEU A 10 -48.72 -15.47 53.59
C LEU A 10 -49.88 -16.33 53.03
N LYS A 11 -49.63 -17.66 53.10
CA LYS A 11 -50.53 -18.84 53.03
C LYS A 11 -50.52 -19.55 51.67
N THR A 12 -50.46 -20.88 51.58
CA THR A 12 -50.73 -21.96 52.54
C THR A 12 -50.12 -23.25 52.00
N GLN A 13 -49.58 -24.07 52.90
CA GLN A 13 -49.46 -25.51 52.72
C GLN A 13 -50.85 -26.10 52.47
N ASP A 14 -51.03 -26.91 51.43
CA ASP A 14 -51.83 -28.12 51.58
C ASP A 14 -51.44 -29.19 50.56
N SER A 15 -51.94 -30.37 50.90
CA SER A 15 -51.37 -31.68 50.80
C SER A 15 -52.20 -32.51 49.84
N ARG A 16 -51.57 -33.55 49.29
CA ARG A 16 -52.19 -34.68 48.61
C ARG A 16 -52.73 -34.34 47.21
N LEU A 17 -52.31 -35.12 46.22
CA LEU A 17 -53.09 -36.28 45.79
C LEU A 17 -52.37 -37.03 44.66
N LYS A 18 -52.23 -38.34 44.90
CA LYS A 18 -52.46 -39.45 43.96
C LYS A 18 -51.65 -39.49 42.65
N ARG A 19 -50.69 -40.43 42.68
CA ARG A 19 -50.48 -41.48 41.67
C ARG A 19 -51.39 -41.39 40.43
N LYS A 20 -50.79 -41.34 39.23
CA LYS A 20 -51.06 -42.37 38.22
C LYS A 20 -49.94 -42.46 37.19
N ASN A 21 -49.20 -43.55 37.28
CA ASN A 21 -48.38 -44.06 36.19
C ASN A 21 -49.34 -44.46 35.05
N ARG A 22 -49.26 -43.80 33.89
CA ARG A 22 -49.88 -44.25 32.64
C ARG A 22 -48.83 -44.20 31.55
N SER A 23 -48.38 -45.39 31.18
CA SER A 23 -47.62 -45.68 29.98
C SER A 23 -48.47 -45.47 28.72
N SER A 24 -47.75 -45.37 27.59
CA SER A 24 -48.21 -45.45 26.20
C SER A 24 -48.78 -44.12 25.65
N LEU A 25 -48.38 -43.60 24.49
CA LEU A 25 -48.12 -44.26 23.21
C LEU A 25 -47.33 -43.30 22.27
N GLY A 26 -46.58 -43.87 21.33
CA GLY A 26 -45.96 -43.33 20.08
C GLY A 26 -45.83 -41.82 19.83
N SER A 27 -44.70 -41.31 19.37
CA SER A 27 -44.03 -41.76 18.13
C SER A 27 -42.55 -41.38 18.15
N ARG A 28 -41.69 -42.40 18.22
CA ARG A 28 -40.26 -42.27 17.91
C ARG A 28 -40.12 -42.09 16.41
N VAL A 29 -39.92 -40.85 15.95
CA VAL A 29 -39.27 -40.62 14.66
C VAL A 29 -37.79 -40.85 14.90
N SER A 30 -37.36 -42.10 14.76
CA SER A 30 -35.94 -42.44 14.63
C SER A 30 -35.47 -42.00 13.25
N GLY A 31 -35.18 -40.70 13.11
CA GLY A 31 -34.22 -40.28 12.10
C GLY A 31 -32.88 -40.86 12.53
N PHE A 32 -32.38 -41.85 11.79
CA PHE A 32 -30.98 -42.21 11.83
C PHE A 32 -30.19 -41.00 11.31
N GLY A 33 -29.95 -40.04 12.20
CA GLY A 33 -28.86 -39.09 12.02
C GLY A 33 -27.59 -39.89 12.16
N SER A 34 -27.15 -40.51 11.05
CA SER A 34 -25.80 -41.05 10.95
C SER A 34 -24.87 -39.85 11.06
N THR A 35 -24.33 -39.62 12.26
CA THR A 35 -23.17 -38.76 12.45
C THR A 35 -22.01 -39.45 11.73
N GLN A 36 -21.93 -39.28 10.41
CA GLN A 36 -20.79 -39.69 9.62
C GLN A 36 -19.63 -38.81 10.04
N GLY A 37 -18.72 -39.38 10.82
CA GLY A 37 -17.43 -38.76 11.08
C GLY A 37 -16.60 -38.71 9.80
N PHE A 38 -15.76 -37.69 9.68
CA PHE A 38 -14.80 -37.57 8.59
C PHE A 38 -13.93 -38.82 8.49
N THR A 39 -13.72 -39.31 7.28
CA THR A 39 -12.79 -40.42 7.05
C THR A 39 -11.36 -39.88 6.97
N LEU A 40 -10.37 -40.72 7.32
CA LEU A 40 -8.95 -40.36 7.16
C LEU A 40 -8.63 -40.01 5.70
N VAL A 41 -9.23 -40.71 4.76
CA VAL A 41 -9.04 -40.51 3.31
C VAL A 41 -9.51 -39.11 2.88
N GLU A 42 -10.60 -38.63 3.45
CA GLU A 42 -11.17 -37.31 3.14
C GLU A 42 -10.25 -36.18 3.62
N ILE A 43 -9.66 -36.31 4.82
CA ILE A 43 -8.67 -35.35 5.32
C ILE A 43 -7.36 -35.45 4.53
N MET A 44 -6.94 -36.65 4.12
CA MET A 44 -5.74 -36.85 3.28
C MET A 44 -5.85 -36.14 1.93
N LEU A 45 -6.99 -36.26 1.25
CA LEU A 45 -7.20 -35.58 -0.04
C LEU A 45 -7.14 -34.06 0.14
N VAL A 46 -7.73 -33.53 1.21
CA VAL A 46 -7.74 -32.09 1.49
C VAL A 46 -6.32 -31.55 1.71
N VAL A 47 -5.49 -32.21 2.53
CA VAL A 47 -4.11 -31.75 2.73
C VAL A 47 -3.25 -31.89 1.46
N ILE A 48 -3.54 -32.87 0.60
CA ILE A 48 -2.89 -33.00 -0.71
C ILE A 48 -3.26 -31.81 -1.60
N ILE A 49 -4.55 -31.48 -1.72
CA ILE A 49 -5.03 -30.36 -2.55
C ILE A 49 -4.46 -29.04 -2.02
N ILE A 50 -4.49 -28.82 -0.69
CA ILE A 50 -3.91 -27.62 -0.07
C ILE A 50 -2.40 -27.57 -0.31
N GLY A 51 -1.68 -28.69 -0.21
CA GLY A 51 -0.23 -28.74 -0.48
C GLY A 51 0.12 -28.40 -1.92
N VAL A 52 -0.64 -28.92 -2.89
CA VAL A 52 -0.48 -28.61 -4.32
C VAL A 52 -0.79 -27.14 -4.60
N LEU A 53 -1.93 -26.64 -4.10
CA LEU A 53 -2.32 -25.25 -4.29
C LEU A 53 -1.31 -24.30 -3.65
N ALA A 54 -0.90 -24.56 -2.40
CA ALA A 54 0.09 -23.74 -1.68
C ALA A 54 1.43 -23.66 -2.42
N GLY A 55 1.88 -24.73 -3.08
CA GLY A 55 3.07 -24.71 -3.93
C GLY A 55 2.91 -23.91 -5.22
N MET A 56 1.68 -23.78 -5.73
CA MET A 56 1.40 -23.17 -7.04
C MET A 56 1.05 -21.68 -6.97
N VAL A 57 0.68 -21.10 -5.81
CA VAL A 57 0.33 -19.66 -5.70
C VAL A 57 1.56 -18.74 -5.64
N LEU A 58 2.77 -19.28 -5.80
CA LEU A 58 4.05 -18.55 -5.70
C LEU A 58 4.66 -18.01 -7.01
N PRO A 59 4.04 -17.96 -8.22
CA PRO A 59 4.76 -17.42 -9.37
C PRO A 59 5.02 -15.93 -9.12
N ARG A 60 6.29 -15.65 -8.82
CA ARG A 60 6.82 -14.37 -8.43
C ARG A 60 6.59 -13.36 -9.55
N PHE A 61 5.87 -12.28 -9.24
CA PHE A 61 5.74 -11.08 -10.09
C PHE A 61 7.06 -10.30 -10.27
N ALA A 62 8.20 -10.84 -9.85
CA ALA A 62 9.46 -10.11 -9.70
C ALA A 62 10.08 -9.60 -11.02
N GLY A 63 9.74 -10.19 -12.18
CA GLY A 63 10.35 -9.82 -13.46
C GLY A 63 9.68 -8.64 -14.19
N ARG A 64 8.34 -8.56 -14.15
CA ARG A 64 7.60 -7.48 -14.83
C ARG A 64 7.64 -6.16 -14.05
N THR A 65 7.86 -6.24 -12.74
CA THR A 65 7.98 -5.06 -11.89
C THR A 65 9.21 -4.24 -12.24
N GLU A 66 10.32 -4.88 -12.62
CA GLU A 66 11.59 -4.16 -12.81
C GLU A 66 11.60 -3.33 -14.10
N GLN A 67 11.11 -3.88 -15.22
CA GLN A 67 10.96 -3.12 -16.45
C GLN A 67 9.98 -1.95 -16.29
N ALA A 68 8.89 -2.15 -15.54
CA ALA A 68 7.94 -1.09 -15.24
C ALA A 68 8.54 0.01 -14.36
N LYS A 69 9.39 -0.35 -13.39
CA LYS A 69 10.17 0.60 -12.60
C LYS A 69 11.12 1.40 -13.49
N MET A 70 11.94 0.73 -14.30
CA MET A 70 12.85 1.41 -15.24
C MET A 70 12.11 2.39 -16.16
N ALA A 71 10.97 1.98 -16.73
CA ALA A 71 10.15 2.84 -17.58
C ALA A 71 9.62 4.05 -16.81
N ARG A 72 9.16 3.84 -15.57
CA ARG A 72 8.72 4.93 -14.69
C ARG A 72 9.85 5.90 -14.37
N ALA A 73 11.04 5.39 -14.04
CA ALA A 73 12.21 6.23 -13.79
C ALA A 73 12.55 7.11 -15.00
N ARG A 74 12.47 6.58 -16.23
CA ARG A 74 12.68 7.37 -17.47
C ARG A 74 11.66 8.48 -17.64
N VAL A 75 10.37 8.18 -17.38
CA VAL A 75 9.30 9.19 -17.45
C VAL A 75 9.52 10.29 -16.41
N ASP A 76 9.89 9.92 -15.19
CA ASP A 76 10.14 10.87 -14.12
C ASP A 76 11.38 11.75 -14.42
N VAL A 77 12.48 11.17 -14.93
CA VAL A 77 13.66 11.93 -15.39
C VAL A 77 13.29 12.92 -16.50
N ALA A 78 12.53 12.49 -17.51
CA ALA A 78 12.09 13.36 -18.59
C ALA A 78 11.17 14.50 -18.10
N ALA A 79 10.28 14.21 -17.15
CA ALA A 79 9.39 15.21 -16.56
C ALA A 79 10.16 16.26 -15.74
N ILE A 80 11.16 15.83 -14.96
CA ILE A 80 12.06 16.73 -14.24
C ILE A 80 12.91 17.53 -15.22
N GLY A 81 13.47 16.90 -16.27
CA GLY A 81 14.20 17.59 -17.34
C GLY A 81 13.39 18.69 -18.00
N THR A 82 12.13 18.43 -18.33
CA THR A 82 11.21 19.45 -18.87
C THR A 82 11.05 20.63 -17.90
N ALA A 83 10.98 20.37 -16.59
CA ALA A 83 10.88 21.43 -15.59
C ALA A 83 12.19 22.23 -15.44
N LEU A 84 13.34 21.57 -15.58
CA LEU A 84 14.65 22.20 -15.64
C LEU A 84 14.77 23.13 -16.86
N ASP A 85 14.35 22.65 -18.03
CA ASP A 85 14.37 23.44 -19.27
C ASP A 85 13.46 24.68 -19.16
N LEU A 86 12.27 24.55 -18.56
CA LEU A 86 11.39 25.69 -18.32
C LEU A 86 12.01 26.72 -17.35
N HIS A 87 12.70 26.25 -16.31
CA HIS A 87 13.43 27.14 -15.41
C HIS A 87 14.55 27.88 -16.14
N GLU A 88 15.30 27.19 -17.01
CA GLU A 88 16.33 27.83 -17.84
C GLU A 88 15.72 28.84 -18.82
N LEU A 89 14.57 28.55 -19.42
CA LEU A 89 13.89 29.48 -20.33
C LEU A 89 13.48 30.79 -19.64
N ASP A 90 13.06 30.71 -18.38
CA ASP A 90 12.63 31.88 -17.62
C ASP A 90 13.81 32.67 -17.03
N LEU A 91 14.82 31.97 -16.48
CA LEU A 91 15.91 32.57 -15.69
C LEU A 91 17.27 32.59 -16.39
N GLY A 92 17.36 32.00 -17.59
CA GLY A 92 18.59 31.90 -18.38
C GLY A 92 19.63 30.91 -17.83
N SER A 93 19.29 30.13 -16.81
CA SER A 93 20.17 29.10 -16.23
C SER A 93 19.38 28.02 -15.50
N TYR A 94 19.95 26.82 -15.40
CA TYR A 94 19.37 25.75 -14.60
C TYR A 94 19.47 26.06 -13.10
N PRO A 95 18.55 25.53 -12.26
CA PRO A 95 18.61 25.75 -10.82
C PRO A 95 19.86 25.13 -10.21
N LYS A 96 20.36 25.68 -9.10
CA LYS A 96 21.51 25.07 -8.41
C LYS A 96 21.12 23.78 -7.70
N LYS A 97 19.86 23.68 -7.30
CA LYS A 97 19.31 22.48 -6.66
C LYS A 97 17.91 22.17 -7.17
N LEU A 98 17.57 20.88 -7.21
CA LEU A 98 16.26 20.38 -7.64
C LEU A 98 15.09 20.98 -6.84
N GLU A 99 15.30 21.32 -5.58
CA GLU A 99 14.26 21.88 -4.70
C GLU A 99 13.78 23.26 -5.17
N GLU A 100 14.55 23.96 -6.00
CA GLU A 100 14.13 25.25 -6.55
C GLU A 100 12.93 25.08 -7.51
N LEU A 101 12.80 23.92 -8.17
CA LEU A 101 11.70 23.64 -9.10
C LEU A 101 10.31 23.55 -8.43
N VAL A 102 10.28 23.34 -7.11
CA VAL A 102 9.03 23.17 -6.34
C VAL A 102 8.64 24.41 -5.56
N LEU A 103 9.45 25.48 -5.63
CA LEU A 103 9.19 26.72 -4.90
C LEU A 103 7.94 27.40 -5.43
N ALA A 104 7.03 27.79 -4.53
CA ALA A 104 5.82 28.49 -4.90
C ALA A 104 6.07 29.98 -5.23
N SER A 105 7.16 30.54 -4.71
CA SER A 105 7.55 31.94 -4.89
C SER A 105 9.01 32.02 -5.34
N ALA A 106 9.40 33.14 -5.93
CA ALA A 106 10.75 33.37 -6.38
C ALA A 106 11.77 33.16 -5.25
N PRO A 107 12.88 32.42 -5.50
CA PRO A 107 13.97 32.32 -4.56
C PRO A 107 14.71 33.66 -4.39
N SER A 108 15.39 33.84 -3.26
CA SER A 108 16.15 35.06 -2.96
C SER A 108 17.16 35.38 -4.06
N GLY A 109 17.04 36.56 -4.66
CA GLY A 109 17.91 37.02 -5.75
C GLY A 109 17.33 36.85 -7.16
N VAL A 110 16.13 36.28 -7.28
CA VAL A 110 15.34 36.24 -8.52
C VAL A 110 14.21 37.27 -8.44
N ASP A 111 13.99 37.99 -9.55
CA ASP A 111 12.88 38.94 -9.67
C ASP A 111 11.54 38.18 -9.77
N GLU A 112 10.57 38.58 -8.95
CA GLU A 112 9.23 37.97 -8.93
C GLU A 112 8.50 38.12 -10.27
N SER A 113 8.80 39.16 -11.05
CA SER A 113 8.19 39.39 -12.36
C SER A 113 8.63 38.40 -13.44
N VAL A 114 9.76 37.72 -13.23
CA VAL A 114 10.33 36.72 -14.13
C VAL A 114 9.97 35.29 -13.70
N TRP A 115 9.59 35.12 -12.44
CA TRP A 115 9.30 33.80 -11.86
C TRP A 115 7.91 33.27 -12.24
N HIS A 116 7.86 32.17 -12.99
CA HIS A 116 6.61 31.46 -13.33
C HIS A 116 6.45 30.10 -12.61
N GLY A 117 7.29 29.81 -11.62
CA GLY A 117 7.22 28.58 -10.84
C GLY A 117 5.97 28.48 -9.93
N PRO A 118 5.68 27.30 -9.35
CA PRO A 118 6.52 26.11 -9.33
C PRO A 118 6.49 25.32 -10.64
N TYR A 119 7.67 24.96 -11.14
CA TYR A 119 7.83 24.14 -12.35
C TYR A 119 7.42 22.68 -12.12
N LEU A 120 7.46 22.21 -10.86
CA LEU A 120 6.95 20.90 -10.44
C LEU A 120 5.82 21.02 -9.41
N LYS A 121 4.59 20.78 -9.86
CA LYS A 121 3.36 20.94 -9.04
C LYS A 121 3.20 19.91 -7.92
N LYS A 122 3.74 18.70 -8.09
CA LYS A 122 3.55 17.57 -7.16
C LYS A 122 4.72 17.38 -6.19
N GLY A 123 5.67 18.30 -6.17
CA GLY A 123 6.94 18.12 -5.47
C GLY A 123 7.91 17.24 -6.28
N LEU A 124 9.08 16.98 -5.69
CA LEU A 124 10.08 16.10 -6.28
C LEU A 124 9.62 14.64 -6.14
N PRO A 125 9.47 13.88 -7.24
CA PRO A 125 9.16 12.47 -7.16
C PRO A 125 10.36 11.69 -6.61
N LYS A 126 10.07 10.58 -5.92
CA LYS A 126 11.08 9.57 -5.60
C LYS A 126 11.22 8.60 -6.77
N ASP A 127 12.41 8.06 -6.96
CA ASP A 127 12.65 7.00 -7.90
C ASP A 127 11.79 5.75 -7.57
N PRO A 128 11.60 4.82 -8.52
CA PRO A 128 10.80 3.61 -8.30
C PRO A 128 11.33 2.63 -7.23
N TRP A 129 12.54 2.89 -6.71
CA TRP A 129 13.18 2.13 -5.63
C TRP A 129 13.17 2.93 -4.30
N GLY A 130 12.54 4.10 -4.25
CA GLY A 130 12.30 4.91 -3.06
C GLY A 130 13.37 5.95 -2.72
N ARG A 131 14.31 6.25 -3.62
CA ARG A 131 15.41 7.19 -3.41
C ARG A 131 15.20 8.50 -4.17
N ASP A 132 16.01 9.50 -3.84
CA ASP A 132 16.02 10.78 -4.55
C ASP A 132 16.79 10.69 -5.87
N TYR A 133 16.29 11.42 -6.87
CA TYR A 133 17.03 11.64 -8.11
C TYR A 133 18.30 12.43 -7.82
N GLN A 134 19.38 12.04 -8.50
CA GLN A 134 20.66 12.70 -8.41
C GLN A 134 20.69 13.83 -9.44
N TYR A 135 21.06 15.02 -8.98
CA TYR A 135 21.19 16.21 -9.80
C TYR A 135 22.52 16.90 -9.54
N GLU A 136 23.25 17.19 -10.61
CA GLU A 136 24.50 17.92 -10.58
C GLU A 136 24.41 19.04 -11.63
N CYS A 137 24.45 20.29 -11.19
CA CYS A 137 24.61 21.42 -12.09
C CYS A 137 26.07 21.49 -12.56
N LEU A 138 26.27 21.70 -13.86
CA LEU A 138 27.57 21.83 -14.49
C LEU A 138 27.79 23.28 -14.94
N GLY A 139 28.88 23.89 -14.45
CA GLY A 139 29.27 25.26 -14.78
C GLY A 139 28.80 26.31 -13.78
N GLU A 140 29.30 27.54 -13.95
CA GLU A 140 28.89 28.73 -13.19
C GLU A 140 28.74 29.94 -14.13
N PRO A 141 27.51 30.43 -14.42
CA PRO A 141 26.20 29.89 -14.00
C PRO A 141 25.90 28.50 -14.59
N CYS A 142 24.93 27.79 -14.01
CA CYS A 142 24.55 26.44 -14.43
C CYS A 142 24.09 26.42 -15.90
N ALA A 143 24.96 25.97 -16.78
CA ALA A 143 24.73 25.95 -18.23
C ALA A 143 24.35 24.56 -18.74
N ASP A 144 24.63 23.52 -17.97
CA ASP A 144 24.30 22.13 -18.27
C ASP A 144 24.02 21.38 -16.96
N TYR A 145 23.44 20.19 -17.05
CA TYR A 145 23.11 19.38 -15.88
C TYR A 145 23.26 17.88 -16.12
N LYS A 146 23.51 17.15 -15.03
CA LYS A 146 23.32 15.71 -14.97
C LYS A 146 22.14 15.41 -14.08
N LEU A 147 21.14 14.73 -14.63
CA LEU A 147 20.03 14.18 -13.89
C LEU A 147 19.97 12.67 -14.09
N PHE A 148 19.97 11.90 -13.00
CA PHE A 148 19.89 10.44 -13.09
C PHE A 148 19.30 9.79 -11.83
N SER A 149 18.79 8.58 -11.98
CA SER A 149 18.39 7.68 -10.90
C SER A 149 19.41 6.55 -10.79
N ILE A 150 19.77 6.19 -9.56
CA ILE A 150 20.82 5.19 -9.21
C ILE A 150 20.41 3.74 -9.56
N GLY A 151 19.20 3.52 -10.11
CA GLY A 151 18.79 2.21 -10.59
C GLY A 151 18.67 1.12 -9.50
N PRO A 152 18.25 -0.11 -9.85
CA PRO A 152 17.97 -1.16 -8.87
C PRO A 152 19.15 -1.50 -7.94
N ASN A 153 20.39 -1.36 -8.39
CA ASN A 153 21.58 -1.72 -7.62
C ASN A 153 21.82 -0.76 -6.43
N GLY A 154 21.33 0.49 -6.49
CA GLY A 154 21.59 1.52 -5.49
C GLY A 154 23.03 1.96 -5.33
N THR A 155 23.87 1.69 -6.32
CA THR A 155 25.26 2.12 -6.39
C THR A 155 25.38 3.27 -7.36
N ASN A 156 25.81 4.43 -6.89
CA ASN A 156 25.99 5.61 -7.75
C ASN A 156 27.23 5.41 -8.64
N ASP A 157 26.99 4.92 -9.86
CA ASP A 157 28.01 4.69 -10.87
C ASP A 157 28.21 5.91 -11.80
N GLY A 158 27.62 7.06 -11.42
CA GLY A 158 27.69 8.31 -12.18
C GLY A 158 26.90 8.27 -13.48
N GLY A 159 25.77 7.56 -13.51
CA GLY A 159 24.93 7.38 -14.68
C GLY A 159 25.41 6.26 -15.61
N LYS A 160 25.88 5.15 -15.03
CA LYS A 160 26.35 3.97 -15.77
C LYS A 160 25.63 2.72 -15.27
N GLY A 161 25.76 1.61 -16.01
CA GLY A 161 25.21 0.32 -15.59
C GLY A 161 23.69 0.29 -15.72
N ASP A 162 23.00 0.17 -14.60
CA ASP A 162 21.54 0.13 -14.48
C ASP A 162 20.92 1.48 -14.07
N ASP A 163 21.74 2.53 -14.02
CA ASP A 163 21.27 3.91 -13.83
C ASP A 163 20.35 4.35 -14.98
N VAL A 164 19.40 5.22 -14.65
CA VAL A 164 18.52 5.86 -15.64
C VAL A 164 18.88 7.34 -15.72
N THR A 165 19.46 7.77 -16.83
CA THR A 165 20.03 9.11 -17.01
C THR A 165 19.18 9.98 -17.94
N SER A 166 19.41 11.30 -17.92
CA SER A 166 18.75 12.26 -18.82
C SER A 166 19.41 12.39 -20.19
N TRP A 167 20.66 11.94 -20.32
CA TRP A 167 21.49 12.10 -21.53
C TRP A 167 21.60 10.83 -22.39
N GLU A 168 20.85 9.78 -22.04
CA GLU A 168 20.79 8.49 -22.73
C GLU A 168 19.39 8.21 -23.29
#